data_AF-A0A5J4N3R2-F1
#
_entry.id   AF-A0A5J4N3R2-F1
#
_cell.length_a   1.000
_cell.length_b   1.000
_cell.length_c   1.000
_cell.angle_alpha   90.00
_cell.angle_beta   90.00
_cell.angle_gamma   90.00
#
_symmetry.space_group_name_H-M   'P 1'
#
loop_
_entity.id
_entity.type
_entity.pdbx_description
1 polymer ?
#
loop_
_entity_poly.entity_id
_entity_poly.type
_entity_poly.pdbx_seq_one_letter_code
_entity_poly.pdbx_strand_id
1 'polypeptide(L)' 'HIYREEDPEDVPYGHVTSLAVKRPYRRLGIAQSLMNLASRAMVENFHARYVSLHVRKSNRAALTLYEKTLQFA' A
#
# COMPACT_ATOMS: atom_id res chain seq x y z
N HIS A 1 18.36 -16.77 -2.72
CA HIS A 1 17.71 -15.82 -1.80
C HIS A 1 18.80 -14.95 -1.23
N ILE A 2 18.93 -13.72 -1.73
CA ILE A 2 19.91 -12.76 -1.24
C ILE A 2 19.11 -11.83 -0.33
N TYR A 3 19.31 -11.94 0.98
CA TYR A 3 18.79 -10.97 1.92
C TYR A 3 19.66 -9.72 1.74
N ARG A 4 19.07 -8.67 1.17
CA ARG A 4 19.69 -7.35 1.15
C ARG A 4 19.58 -6.83 2.58
N GLU A 5 20.71 -6.67 3.26
CA GLU A 5 20.75 -5.93 4.53
C GLU A 5 20.26 -4.50 4.22
N GLU A 6 19.25 -4.03 4.96
CA GLU A 6 18.78 -2.64 4.84
C GLU A 6 19.96 -1.74 5.21
N ASP A 7 20.42 -0.96 4.23
CA ASP A 7 21.52 -0.03 4.46
C ASP A 7 20.99 1.02 5.45
N PRO A 8 21.73 1.43 6.50
CA PRO A 8 21.31 2.54 7.36
C PRO A 8 21.01 3.85 6.61
N GLU A 9 21.45 3.98 5.35
CA GLU A 9 21.09 5.08 4.45
C GLU A 9 19.73 4.91 3.74
N ASP A 10 19.13 3.72 3.76
CA ASP A 10 17.83 3.46 3.16
C ASP A 10 16.74 4.23 3.91
N VAL A 11 16.03 5.07 3.17
CA VAL A 11 14.89 5.82 3.69
C VAL A 11 13.80 4.83 4.14
N PRO A 12 13.35 4.85 5.41
CA PRO A 12 12.29 3.97 5.87
C PRO A 12 11.03 4.08 5.00
N TYR A 13 10.45 2.94 4.64
CA TYR A 13 9.25 2.90 3.80
C TYR A 13 8.35 1.74 4.16
N GLY A 14 7.06 1.89 3.87
CA GLY A 14 6.07 0.83 4.05
C GLY A 14 5.95 -0.04 2.81
N HIS A 15 5.69 -1.34 2.99
CA HIS A 15 5.33 -2.22 1.88
C HIS A 15 3.99 -2.91 2.14
N VAL A 16 3.04 -2.74 1.22
CA VAL A 16 1.75 -3.45 1.30
C VAL A 16 1.90 -4.84 0.69
N THR A 17 1.96 -5.84 1.57
CA THR A 17 2.10 -7.25 1.17
C THR A 17 0.82 -7.78 0.51
N SER A 18 -0.35 -7.44 1.06
CA SER A 18 -1.64 -7.89 0.53
C SER A 18 -2.78 -6.98 0.99
N LEU A 19 -3.76 -6.79 0.11
CA LEU A 19 -5.01 -6.10 0.39
C LEU A 19 -6.16 -6.81 -0.32
N ALA A 20 -7.19 -7.19 0.43
CA ALA A 20 -8.35 -7.86 -0.13
C ALA A 20 -9.65 -7.42 0.56
N VAL A 21 -10.71 -7.30 -0.24
CA VAL A 21 -12.08 -7.10 0.24
C VAL A 21 -12.98 -8.14 -0.41
N LYS A 22 -13.77 -8.84 0.42
CA LYS A 22 -14.77 -9.83 -0.03
C LYS A 22 -15.73 -9.16 -1.03
N ARG A 23 -16.10 -9.89 -2.09
CA ARG A 23 -16.89 -9.34 -3.23
C ARG A 23 -18.14 -8.55 -2.82
N PRO A 24 -18.99 -9.03 -1.89
CA PRO A 24 -20.20 -8.31 -1.48
C PRO A 24 -19.95 -6.95 -0.84
N TYR A 25 -18.75 -6.72 -0.28
CA TYR A 25 -18.41 -5.51 0.46
C TYR A 25 -17.49 -4.56 -0.35
N ARG A 26 -17.29 -4.83 -1.64
CA ARG A 26 -16.53 -3.94 -2.52
C ARG A 26 -17.32 -2.68 -2.84
N ARG A 27 -16.63 -1.61 -3.22
CA ARG A 27 -17.21 -0.29 -3.56
C ARG A 27 -17.86 0.46 -2.38
N LEU A 28 -17.63 0.01 -1.14
CA LEU A 28 -18.05 0.68 0.09
C LEU A 28 -16.93 1.52 0.74
N GLY A 29 -15.84 1.82 0.01
CA GLY A 29 -14.70 2.57 0.56
C GLY A 29 -13.76 1.78 1.48
N ILE A 30 -14.08 0.54 1.86
CA ILE A 30 -13.31 -0.26 2.83
C ILE A 30 -11.80 -0.35 2.48
N ALA A 31 -11.47 -0.64 1.22
CA ALA A 31 -10.08 -0.75 0.80
C ALA A 31 -9.31 0.57 0.93
N GLN A 32 -9.97 1.70 0.67
CA GLN A 32 -9.39 3.03 0.84
C GLN A 32 -9.15 3.33 2.33
N SER A 33 -10.14 3.05 3.18
CA SER A 33 -10.01 3.24 4.63
C SER A 33 -8.87 2.40 5.21
N LEU A 34 -8.77 1.13 4.81
CA LEU A 34 -7.68 0.24 5.25
C LEU A 34 -6.31 0.77 4.83
N MET A 35 -6.16 1.22 3.59
CA MET A 35 -4.91 1.80 3.09
C MET A 35 -4.52 3.08 3.84
N ASN A 36 -5.47 4.00 4.08
CA ASN A 36 -5.20 5.23 4.81
C ASN A 36 -4.74 4.96 6.26
N LEU A 37 -5.41 4.02 6.94
CA LEU A 37 -5.03 3.62 8.30
C LEU A 37 -3.65 2.97 8.33
N ALA A 38 -3.37 2.07 7.38
CA ALA A 38 -2.07 1.42 7.27
C ALA A 38 -0.94 2.41 6.99
N SER A 39 -1.11 3.29 5.99
CA SER A 39 -0.11 4.32 5.67
C SER A 39 0.15 5.25 6.84
N ARG A 40 -0.91 5.68 7.54
CA ARG A 40 -0.77 6.51 8.75
C ARG A 40 0.02 5.80 9.84
N ALA A 41 -0.30 4.54 10.13
CA ALA A 41 0.43 3.75 11.12
C ALA A 41 1.90 3.53 10.72
N MET A 42 2.20 3.39 9.42
CA MET A 42 3.58 3.28 8.93
C MET A 42 4.39 4.56 9.18
N VAL A 43 3.79 5.73 9.00
CA VAL A 43 4.42 7.02 9.32
C VAL A 43 4.60 7.18 10.83
N GLU A 44 3.53 6.98 11.61
CA GLU A 44 3.52 7.26 13.05
C GLU A 44 4.46 6.36 13.86
N ASN A 45 4.57 5.08 13.49
CA ASN A 45 5.34 4.11 14.28
C ASN A 45 6.74 3.83 13.72
N PHE A 46 6.94 4.02 12.41
CA PHE A 46 8.17 3.62 11.73
C PHE A 46 8.81 4.74 10.90
N HIS A 47 8.24 5.96 10.93
CA HIS A 47 8.75 7.11 10.18
C HIS A 47 8.86 6.86 8.67
N ALA A 48 7.98 6.00 8.11
CA ALA A 48 7.97 5.69 6.70
C ALA A 48 7.75 6.95 5.85
N ARG A 49 8.59 7.19 4.83
CA ARG A 49 8.46 8.36 3.95
C ARG A 49 7.57 8.12 2.73
N TYR A 50 7.41 6.86 2.35
CA TYR A 50 6.54 6.44 1.25
C TYR A 50 6.04 5.01 1.48
N VAL A 51 5.03 4.61 0.70
CA VAL A 51 4.48 3.26 0.70
C VAL A 51 4.61 2.67 -0.69
N SER A 52 5.14 1.46 -0.77
CA SER A 52 5.29 0.71 -2.01
C SER A 52 4.34 -0.49 -2.05
N LEU A 53 3.97 -0.92 -3.26
CA LEU A 53 3.17 -2.12 -3.50
C LEU A 53 3.38 -2.62 -4.92
N HIS A 54 3.01 -3.88 -5.17
CA HIS A 54 2.94 -4.44 -6.51
C HIS A 54 1.50 -4.71 -6.91
N VAL A 55 1.13 -4.30 -8.13
CA VAL A 55 -0.19 -4.56 -8.71
C VAL A 55 -0.06 -5.18 -10.09
N ARG A 56 -0.88 -6.20 -10.37
CA ARG A 56 -0.93 -6.82 -11.70
C ARG A 56 -1.54 -5.84 -12.71
N LYS A 57 -0.90 -5.68 -13.88
CA LYS A 57 -1.39 -4.81 -14.98
C LYS A 57 -2.85 -5.10 -15.39
N SER A 58 -3.31 -6.33 -15.24
CA SER A 58 -4.69 -6.73 -15.56
C SER A 58 -5.73 -6.36 -14.49
N ASN A 59 -5.31 -5.98 -13.28
CA ASN A 59 -6.21 -5.68 -12.17
C ASN A 59 -6.69 -4.23 -12.21
N ARG A 60 -7.64 -3.94 -13.11
CA ARG A 60 -8.19 -2.58 -13.32
C ARG A 60 -8.82 -1.95 -12.08
N ALA A 61 -9.43 -2.77 -11.22
CA ALA A 61 -10.05 -2.28 -9.99
C ALA A 61 -8.98 -1.78 -8.99
N ALA A 62 -7.90 -2.54 -8.81
CA ALA A 62 -6.80 -2.13 -7.93
C ALA A 62 -6.04 -0.92 -8.50
N LEU A 63 -5.77 -0.89 -9.81
CA LEU A 63 -5.17 0.27 -10.48
C LEU A 63 -6.00 1.54 -10.24
N THR A 64 -7.32 1.46 -10.42
CA THR A 64 -8.23 2.59 -10.14
C THR A 64 -8.15 3.05 -8.69
N LEU A 65 -8.13 2.11 -7.74
CA LEU A 65 -7.99 2.43 -6.32
C LEU A 65 -6.66 3.15 -6.04
N TYR A 66 -5.54 2.62 -6.49
CA TYR A 66 -4.22 3.17 -6.18
C TYR A 66 -3.95 4.49 -6.90
N GLU A 67 -4.19 4.57 -8.22
CA GLU A 67 -3.87 5.77 -9.01
C GLU A 67 -4.89 6.90 -8.79
N LYS A 68 -6.20 6.60 -8.82
CA LYS A 68 -7.23 7.65 -8.85
C LYS A 68 -7.77 8.00 -7.47
N THR A 69 -7.94 7.00 -6.59
CA THR A 69 -8.55 7.21 -5.28
C THR A 69 -7.51 7.55 -4.22
N LEU A 70 -6.36 6.88 -4.24
CA LEU A 70 -5.29 7.06 -3.25
C LEU A 70 -4.12 7.92 -3.75
N GLN A 71 -4.10 8.29 -5.04
CA GLN A 71 -3.09 9.15 -5.65
C GLN A 71 -1.66 8.63 -5.50
N PHE A 72 -1.49 7.31 -5.57
CA PHE A 72 -0.17 6.69 -5.65
C PHE A 72 0.45 7.06 -7.01
N ALA A 73 1.71 7.50 -6.98
CA ALA A 73 2.52 7.88 -8.14
C ALA A 73 3.73 6.96 -8.30
#